data_AF-W0RPF0-F1
#
_entry.id   AF-W0RPF0-F1
#
_cell.length_a   1.000
_cell.length_b   1.000
_cell.length_c   1.000
_cell.angle_alpha   90.00
_cell.angle_beta   90.00
_cell.angle_gamma   90.00
#
_symmetry.space_group_name_H-M   'P 1'
#
loop_
_entity.id
_entity.type
_entity.pdbx_description
1 polymer ?
#
loop_
_entity_poly.entity_id
_entity_poly.type
_entity_poly.pdbx_seq_one_letter_code
_entity_poly.pdbx_strand_id
1 'polypeptide(L)'
;MSKCRVSPHGRLVARVPQPAGAAALLLFVGIVGGCDDPVSVSGENRRVSAGVGTEVVITLGTVRPGEFASPPEISSPSLEFVEMSYVGALPGGPTQRFRLRTVARGRAVVTFRHTFASRVVSDTVDVR
;
A
#
# COMPACT_ATOMS: atom_id res chain seq x y z
N MET A 1 25.24 -8.10 0.79
CA MET A 1 24.61 -7.82 2.09
C MET A 1 24.85 -6.34 2.42
N SER A 2 23.99 -5.45 1.92
CA SER A 2 24.15 -4.00 2.14
C SER A 2 23.01 -3.48 3.00
N LYS A 3 23.42 -2.93 4.14
CA LYS A 3 22.63 -2.54 5.30
C LYS A 3 22.05 -1.14 5.05
N CYS A 4 20.74 -1.02 4.80
CA CYS A 4 20.08 0.29 4.69
C CYS A 4 19.89 0.88 6.08
N ARG A 5 20.52 2.03 6.33
CA ARG A 5 20.51 2.75 7.60
C ARG A 5 19.40 3.79 7.56
N VAL A 6 18.33 3.58 8.33
CA VAL A 6 17.26 4.56 8.50
C VAL A 6 17.76 5.70 9.37
N SER A 7 17.69 6.94 8.87
CA SER A 7 17.90 8.15 9.67
C SER A 7 16.52 8.77 9.95
N PRO A 8 16.10 8.91 11.22
CA PRO A 8 14.88 9.61 11.56
C PRO A 8 15.20 11.11 11.53
N HIS A 9 14.37 11.89 10.84
CA HIS A 9 14.15 13.34 10.96
C HIS A 9 13.99 13.96 9.57
N GLY A 10 12.76 14.42 9.32
CA GLY A 10 12.31 14.90 8.03
C GLY A 10 13.07 16.10 7.50
N ARG A 11 13.23 16.11 6.17
CA ARG A 11 13.35 17.33 5.39
C ARG A 11 12.84 17.07 3.98
N LEU A 12 11.73 17.73 3.65
CA LEU A 12 11.13 17.73 2.33
C LEU A 12 12.06 18.55 1.40
N VAL A 13 12.66 17.91 0.39
CA VAL A 13 13.44 18.60 -0.64
C VAL A 13 12.80 18.30 -1.98
N ALA A 14 11.86 19.15 -2.40
CA ALA A 14 11.44 19.23 -3.78
C ALA A 14 12.59 19.88 -4.59
N ARG A 15 13.31 19.09 -5.38
CA ARG A 15 14.28 19.63 -6.35
C ARG A 15 13.59 19.79 -7.70
N VAL A 16 13.31 21.04 -8.04
CA VAL A 16 12.99 21.48 -9.41
C VAL A 16 14.23 21.23 -10.29
N PRO A 17 14.12 20.57 -11.46
CA PRO A 17 15.25 20.47 -12.39
C PRO A 17 15.35 21.76 -13.22
N GLN A 18 16.43 22.53 -13.02
CA GLN A 18 16.86 23.57 -13.97
C GLN A 18 17.66 22.91 -15.12
N PRO A 19 17.32 23.17 -16.39
CA PRO A 19 18.14 22.75 -17.52
C PRO A 19 19.11 23.89 -17.86
N ALA A 20 20.42 23.65 -17.73
CA ALA A 20 21.40 24.53 -18.33
C ALA A 20 22.64 23.74 -18.72
N GLY A 21 22.93 23.76 -20.02
CA GLY A 21 24.30 23.75 -20.53
C GLY A 21 24.98 22.40 -20.59
N ALA A 22 24.84 21.76 -21.75
CA ALA A 22 25.92 21.14 -22.52
C ALA A 22 27.18 20.72 -21.75
N ALA A 23 27.40 19.42 -21.63
CA ALA A 23 28.39 18.72 -22.45
C ALA A 23 28.77 17.38 -21.81
N ALA A 24 28.60 16.34 -22.62
CA ALA A 24 29.42 15.15 -22.66
C ALA A 24 29.37 14.13 -21.49
N LEU A 25 29.55 12.89 -21.93
CA LEU A 25 30.01 11.71 -21.23
C LEU A 25 28.98 10.78 -20.54
N LEU A 26 29.08 9.56 -21.05
CA LEU A 26 28.87 8.25 -20.43
C LEU A 26 27.45 7.71 -20.42
N LEU A 27 27.26 6.69 -21.27
CA LEU A 27 26.24 5.66 -21.19
C LEU A 27 26.21 5.05 -19.77
N PHE A 28 25.46 5.65 -18.87
CA PHE A 28 24.92 4.93 -17.73
C PHE A 28 23.57 4.36 -18.16
N VAL A 29 23.55 3.05 -18.44
CA VAL A 29 22.32 2.26 -18.32
C VAL A 29 21.96 2.26 -16.83
N GLY A 30 21.29 3.33 -16.41
CA GLY A 30 20.68 3.44 -15.11
C GLY A 30 19.47 2.53 -15.10
N ILE A 31 19.63 1.31 -14.60
CA ILE A 31 18.50 0.52 -14.12
C ILE A 31 17.94 1.32 -12.95
N VAL A 32 16.89 2.11 -13.22
CA VAL A 32 16.08 2.71 -12.16
C VAL A 32 15.34 1.55 -11.51
N GLY A 33 15.97 0.94 -10.52
CA GLY A 33 15.29 0.13 -9.54
C GLY A 33 14.39 1.06 -8.73
N GLY A 34 13.18 1.28 -9.22
CA GLY A 34 12.11 1.87 -8.43
C GLY A 34 11.83 0.93 -7.28
N CYS A 35 12.40 1.22 -6.11
CA CYS A 35 11.90 0.65 -4.87
C CYS A 35 10.69 1.50 -4.51
N ASP A 36 9.56 1.23 -5.16
CA ASP A 36 8.27 1.75 -4.72
C ASP A 36 7.94 1.06 -3.40
N ASP A 37 8.23 1.72 -2.28
CA ASP A 37 7.83 1.24 -0.97
C ASP A 37 6.29 1.10 -0.92
N PRO A 38 5.75 -0.02 -0.44
CA PRO A 38 4.31 -0.23 -0.41
C PRO A 38 3.64 0.80 0.49
N VAL A 39 2.52 1.36 0.04
CA VAL A 39 1.71 2.27 0.85
C VAL A 39 1.02 1.44 1.93
N SER A 40 1.56 1.49 3.15
CA SER A 40 1.06 0.73 4.29
C SER A 40 0.05 1.55 5.08
N VAL A 41 -1.11 0.95 5.34
CA VAL A 41 -2.24 1.58 6.02
C VAL A 41 -2.63 0.70 7.19
N SER A 42 -2.79 1.31 8.36
CA SER A 42 -3.24 0.66 9.58
C SER A 42 -4.40 1.44 10.17
N GLY A 43 -5.42 0.75 10.67
CA GLY A 43 -6.68 1.35 11.13
C GLY A 43 -7.82 1.19 10.13
N GLU A 44 -8.95 1.84 10.39
CA GLU A 44 -10.22 1.57 9.69
C GLU A 44 -10.82 2.85 9.10
N ASN A 45 -11.54 2.71 7.99
CA ASN A 45 -12.25 3.79 7.29
C ASN A 45 -11.32 4.92 6.84
N ARG A 46 -10.23 4.55 6.19
CA ARG A 46 -9.19 5.47 5.73
C ARG A 46 -9.40 5.86 4.26
N ARG A 47 -8.79 6.98 3.87
CA ARG A 47 -8.60 7.36 2.47
C ARG A 47 -7.11 7.48 2.18
N VAL A 48 -6.68 6.85 1.11
CA VAL A 48 -5.27 6.64 0.79
C VAL A 48 -5.05 6.98 -0.67
N SER A 49 -3.93 7.60 -1.01
CA SER A 49 -3.56 7.88 -2.40
C SER A 49 -2.30 7.13 -2.80
N ALA A 50 -2.33 6.47 -3.94
CA ALA A 50 -1.22 5.68 -4.48
C ALA A 50 -1.07 5.92 -6.00
N GLY A 51 0.16 5.77 -6.51
CA GLY A 51 0.41 5.82 -7.95
C GLY A 51 0.04 4.50 -8.62
N VAL A 52 -0.23 4.50 -9.93
CA VAL A 52 -0.40 3.26 -10.70
C VAL A 52 0.89 2.42 -10.64
N GLY A 53 0.76 1.11 -10.42
CA GLY A 53 1.87 0.17 -10.32
C GLY A 53 2.37 -0.04 -8.89
N THR A 54 1.95 0.78 -7.93
CA THR A 54 2.31 0.68 -6.51
C THR A 54 1.48 -0.41 -5.80
N GLU A 55 2.09 -1.10 -4.84
CA GLU A 55 1.40 -1.99 -3.90
C GLU A 55 0.81 -1.19 -2.72
N VAL A 56 -0.45 -1.45 -2.42
CA VAL A 56 -1.16 -0.91 -1.25
C VAL A 56 -1.37 -2.05 -0.27
N VAL A 57 -0.96 -1.84 0.98
CA VAL A 57 -1.02 -2.84 2.04
C VAL A 57 -1.94 -2.34 3.14
N ILE A 58 -3.06 -3.03 3.34
CA ILE A 58 -4.04 -2.72 4.39
C ILE A 58 -3.93 -3.78 5.49
N THR A 59 -3.71 -3.34 6.72
CA THR A 59 -3.58 -4.26 7.87
C THR A 59 -4.72 -4.05 8.86
N LEU A 60 -5.50 -5.11 9.10
CA LEU A 60 -6.66 -5.12 9.98
C LEU A 60 -6.46 -6.11 11.13
N GLY A 61 -6.69 -5.64 12.35
CA GLY A 61 -6.67 -6.46 13.56
C GLY A 61 -8.07 -6.77 14.06
N THR A 62 -8.24 -7.97 14.65
CA THR A 62 -9.45 -8.36 15.37
C THR A 62 -9.12 -8.62 16.84
N VAL A 63 -10.03 -8.22 17.74
CA VAL A 63 -9.92 -8.43 19.20
C VAL A 63 -10.92 -9.52 19.68
N ARG A 64 -11.67 -10.12 18.76
CA ARG A 64 -12.64 -11.20 19.03
C ARG A 64 -12.42 -12.35 18.06
N PRO A 65 -12.94 -13.56 18.35
CA PRO A 65 -12.94 -14.65 17.39
C PRO A 65 -13.51 -14.22 16.04
N GLY A 66 -12.86 -14.69 15.00
CA GLY A 66 -13.21 -14.39 13.62
C GLY A 66 -12.13 -13.62 12.89
N GLU A 67 -12.43 -13.32 11.64
CA GLU A 67 -11.51 -12.74 10.69
C GLU A 67 -12.28 -11.93 9.65
N PHE A 68 -11.57 -11.19 8.83
CA PHE A 68 -12.11 -10.56 7.64
C PHE A 68 -12.05 -11.52 6.46
N ALA A 69 -13.13 -11.57 5.70
CA ALA A 69 -13.23 -12.37 4.49
C ALA A 69 -12.17 -11.96 3.46
N SER A 70 -11.68 -12.95 2.72
CA SER A 70 -10.69 -12.78 1.65
C SER A 70 -11.12 -13.61 0.42
N PRO A 71 -11.11 -13.05 -0.80
CA PRO A 71 -10.77 -11.66 -1.12
C PRO A 71 -11.79 -10.64 -0.57
N PRO A 72 -11.40 -9.39 -0.34
CA PRO A 72 -12.34 -8.32 -0.01
C PRO A 72 -13.16 -7.91 -1.23
N GLU A 73 -14.28 -7.22 -1.00
CA GLU A 73 -15.07 -6.61 -2.07
C GLU A 73 -14.37 -5.34 -2.56
N ILE A 74 -14.10 -5.22 -3.86
CA ILE A 74 -13.45 -4.06 -4.47
C ILE A 74 -14.40 -3.43 -5.48
N SER A 75 -14.73 -2.15 -5.31
CA SER A 75 -15.75 -1.49 -6.14
C SER A 75 -15.29 -1.07 -7.55
N SER A 76 -13.99 -1.12 -7.84
CA SER A 76 -13.42 -0.59 -9.09
C SER A 76 -12.24 -1.44 -9.57
N PRO A 77 -12.10 -1.66 -10.89
CA PRO A 77 -10.96 -2.38 -11.47
C PRO A 77 -9.64 -1.59 -11.41
N SER A 78 -9.63 -0.37 -10.85
CA SER A 78 -8.40 0.39 -10.58
C SER A 78 -7.49 -0.28 -9.54
N LEU A 79 -8.03 -1.22 -8.76
CA LEU A 79 -7.30 -2.05 -7.81
C LEU A 79 -7.49 -3.54 -8.13
N GLU A 80 -6.43 -4.30 -7.93
CA GLU A 80 -6.42 -5.76 -8.00
C GLU A 80 -6.03 -6.31 -6.63
N PHE A 81 -6.77 -7.32 -6.14
CA PHE A 81 -6.38 -8.04 -4.94
C PHE A 81 -5.24 -9.01 -5.26
N VAL A 82 -4.14 -8.96 -4.50
CA VAL A 82 -2.99 -9.83 -4.68
C VAL A 82 -3.06 -11.02 -3.73
N GLU A 83 -3.02 -10.75 -2.43
CA GLU A 83 -3.06 -11.80 -1.41
C GLU A 83 -3.51 -11.28 -0.05
N MET A 84 -3.88 -12.23 0.82
CA MET A 84 -4.07 -12.01 2.24
C MET A 84 -3.12 -12.91 3.01
N SER A 85 -2.48 -12.36 4.04
CA SER A 85 -1.59 -13.09 4.94
C SER A 85 -1.88 -12.73 6.41
N TYR A 86 -1.73 -13.70 7.31
CA TYR A 86 -1.73 -13.42 8.74
C TYR A 86 -0.34 -12.92 9.16
N VAL A 87 -0.29 -11.76 9.83
CA VAL A 87 0.97 -11.09 10.20
C VAL A 87 1.19 -10.97 11.70
N GLY A 88 0.30 -11.54 12.50
CA GLY A 88 0.43 -11.60 13.95
C GLY A 88 -0.55 -12.59 14.55
N ALA A 89 -0.16 -13.22 15.65
CA ALA A 89 -0.97 -14.16 16.41
C ALA A 89 -0.72 -13.96 17.90
N LEU A 90 -1.70 -13.42 18.62
CA LEU A 90 -1.63 -13.16 20.05
C LEU A 90 -3.04 -13.22 20.67
N PRO A 91 -3.16 -13.46 21.99
CA PRO A 91 -4.46 -13.58 22.67
C PRO A 91 -5.26 -12.28 22.47
N GLY A 92 -6.21 -12.34 21.54
CA GLY A 92 -6.91 -11.17 21.02
C GLY A 92 -7.57 -11.47 19.67
N GLY A 93 -6.91 -12.21 18.77
CA GLY A 93 -7.48 -12.55 17.47
C GLY A 93 -6.49 -12.35 16.32
N PRO A 94 -6.82 -12.81 15.11
CA PRO A 94 -5.94 -12.69 13.96
C PRO A 94 -5.75 -11.22 13.54
N THR A 95 -4.53 -10.90 13.13
CA THR A 95 -4.23 -9.70 12.34
C THR A 95 -3.95 -10.11 10.91
N GLN A 96 -4.73 -9.56 9.97
CA GLN A 96 -4.66 -9.86 8.55
C GLN A 96 -4.09 -8.68 7.78
N ARG A 97 -3.19 -8.98 6.86
CA ARG A 97 -2.59 -8.05 5.92
C ARG A 97 -3.07 -8.39 4.51
N PHE A 98 -3.76 -7.44 3.89
CA PHE A 98 -4.28 -7.50 2.54
C PHE A 98 -3.36 -6.69 1.62
N ARG A 99 -2.83 -7.33 0.59
CA ARG A 99 -2.04 -6.66 -0.45
C ARG A 99 -2.89 -6.45 -1.68
N LEU A 100 -2.85 -5.22 -2.18
CA LEU A 100 -3.55 -4.81 -3.39
C LEU A 100 -2.57 -4.15 -4.34
N ARG A 101 -2.77 -4.34 -5.64
CA ARG A 101 -2.00 -3.66 -6.68
C ARG A 101 -2.86 -2.60 -7.32
N THR A 102 -2.28 -1.42 -7.51
CA THR A 102 -2.89 -0.35 -8.31
C THR A 102 -2.63 -0.60 -9.79
N VAL A 103 -3.68 -0.78 -10.59
CA VAL A 103 -3.55 -1.20 -12.00
C VAL A 103 -4.02 -0.14 -12.99
N ALA A 104 -4.91 0.77 -12.57
CA ALA A 104 -5.38 1.88 -13.40
C ALA A 104 -5.75 3.08 -12.54
N ARG A 105 -5.73 4.28 -13.12
CA ARG A 105 -6.21 5.49 -12.43
C ARG A 105 -7.70 5.38 -12.11
N GLY A 106 -8.09 5.89 -10.94
CA GLY A 106 -9.48 5.85 -10.50
C GLY A 106 -9.61 5.80 -8.98
N ARG A 107 -10.85 5.78 -8.51
CA ARG A 107 -11.17 5.61 -7.09
C ARG A 107 -11.77 4.24 -6.87
N ALA A 108 -11.20 3.49 -5.93
CA ALA A 108 -11.74 2.21 -5.48
C ALA A 108 -12.11 2.30 -3.99
N VAL A 109 -13.17 1.59 -3.61
CA VAL A 109 -13.52 1.31 -2.22
C VAL A 109 -13.28 -0.17 -1.99
N VAL A 110 -12.49 -0.49 -0.97
CA VAL A 110 -12.21 -1.85 -0.53
C VAL A 110 -13.02 -2.11 0.73
N THR A 111 -13.91 -3.10 0.67
CA THR A 111 -14.82 -3.44 1.76
C THR A 111 -14.45 -4.80 2.35
N PHE A 112 -14.17 -4.80 3.65
CA PHE A 112 -13.78 -5.95 4.44
C PHE A 112 -14.95 -6.35 5.34
N ARG A 113 -15.48 -7.55 5.15
CA ARG A 113 -16.57 -8.10 5.97
C ARG A 113 -16.01 -9.05 7.02
N HIS A 114 -16.36 -8.84 8.27
CA HIS A 114 -16.02 -9.77 9.34
C HIS A 114 -16.89 -11.03 9.26
N THR A 115 -16.30 -12.22 9.44
CA THR A 115 -16.99 -13.51 9.24
C THR A 115 -17.95 -13.88 10.37
N PHE A 116 -17.65 -13.47 11.60
CA PHE A 116 -18.44 -13.81 12.80
C PHE A 116 -19.23 -12.65 13.41
N ALA A 117 -19.15 -11.46 12.82
CA ALA A 117 -19.81 -10.26 13.34
C ALA A 117 -20.35 -9.44 12.18
N SER A 118 -21.40 -8.66 12.40
CA SER A 118 -21.93 -7.69 11.43
C SER A 118 -21.01 -6.47 11.21
N ARG A 119 -19.72 -6.61 11.52
CA ARG A 119 -18.72 -5.56 11.37
C ARG A 119 -18.25 -5.49 9.92
N VAL A 120 -18.31 -4.29 9.36
CA VAL A 120 -17.82 -3.97 8.02
C VAL A 120 -16.86 -2.79 8.12
N VAL A 121 -15.70 -2.91 7.48
CA VAL A 121 -14.69 -1.85 7.37
C VAL A 121 -14.53 -1.50 5.90
N SER A 122 -14.46 -0.21 5.57
CA SER A 122 -14.33 0.22 4.17
C SER A 122 -13.27 1.29 4.02
N ASP A 123 -12.23 1.00 3.23
CA ASP A 123 -11.17 1.97 2.92
C ASP A 123 -11.30 2.47 1.48
N THR A 124 -11.01 3.75 1.27
CA THR A 124 -10.99 4.38 -0.07
C THR A 124 -9.55 4.49 -0.55
N VAL A 125 -9.29 4.07 -1.78
CA VAL A 125 -8.01 4.25 -2.45
C VAL A 125 -8.19 5.09 -3.71
N ASP A 126 -7.52 6.24 -3.74
CA ASP A 126 -7.41 7.12 -4.90
C ASP A 126 -6.12 6.79 -5.67
N VAL A 127 -6.27 6.19 -6.87
CA VAL A 127 -5.16 5.85 -7.76
C VAL A 127 -4.93 6.99 -8.74
N ARG A 128 -3.72 7.58 -8.73
CA ARG A 128 -3.34 8.78 -9.49
C ARG A 128 -2.17 8.55 -10.44
#